data_AF-A0A9E4Z0V5-F1
#
_entry.id   AF-A0A9E4Z0V5-F1
#
_cell.length_a   1.000
_cell.length_b   1.000
_cell.length_c   1.000
_cell.angle_alpha   90.00
_cell.angle_beta   90.00
_cell.angle_gamma   90.00
#
_symmetry.space_group_name_H-M   'P 1'
#
loop_
_entity.id
_entity.type
_entity.pdbx_description
1 polymer ?
#
loop_
_entity_poly.entity_id
_entity_poly.type
_entity_poly.pdbx_seq_one_letter_code
_entity_poly.pdbx_strand_id
1 'polypeptide(L)' 'MSADPAGVGPVLKGRAAPDFTLPMPEGEYLSLQELRGKKILLVFLRHFA' A
#
# COMPACT_ATOMS: atom_id res chain seq x y z
N MET A 1 4.33 -15.69 12.12
CA MET A 1 3.46 -14.53 12.42
C MET A 1 2.37 -14.48 11.39
N SER A 2 1.12 -14.71 11.81
CA SER A 2 -0.04 -14.69 10.92
C SER A 2 -0.40 -13.23 10.64
N ALA A 3 -0.33 -12.81 9.38
CA ALA A 3 -0.85 -11.51 8.97
C ALA A 3 -2.37 -11.62 8.94
N ASP A 4 -3.02 -11.23 10.03
CA ASP A 4 -4.45 -10.93 10.02
C ASP A 4 -4.66 -9.78 9.00
N PRO A 5 -5.52 -9.92 7.97
CA PRO A 5 -5.56 -8.94 6.89
C PRO A 5 -6.40 -7.74 7.34
N ALA A 6 -5.85 -6.94 8.25
CA ALA A 6 -6.36 -5.65 8.66
C ALA A 6 -6.27 -4.66 7.46
N GLY A 7 -7.15 -4.82 6.49
CA GLY A 7 -7.12 -4.05 5.25
C GLY A 7 -8.09 -4.52 4.16
N VAL A 8 -8.83 -5.62 4.35
CA VAL A 8 -9.82 -6.09 3.37
C VAL A 8 -11.09 -5.27 3.46
N GLY A 9 -11.13 -4.16 2.73
CA GLY A 9 -12.30 -3.30 2.63
C GLY A 9 -12.08 -2.17 1.63
N PRO A 10 -13.16 -1.50 1.20
CA PRO A 10 -13.04 -0.36 0.29
C PRO A 10 -12.18 0.74 0.91
N VAL A 11 -11.35 1.40 0.10
CA VAL A 11 -10.62 2.60 0.53
C VAL A 11 -11.61 3.75 0.66
N LEU A 12 -11.81 4.24 1.89
CA LEU A 12 -12.78 5.28 2.19
C LEU A 12 -12.10 6.65 2.36
N LYS A 13 -12.66 7.69 1.74
CA LYS A 13 -12.17 9.07 1.89
C LYS A 13 -12.23 9.50 3.36
N GLY A 14 -11.14 10.14 3.84
CA GLY A 14 -11.05 10.65 5.21
C GLY A 14 -10.75 9.58 6.28
N ARG A 15 -10.70 8.30 5.90
CA ARG A 15 -10.17 7.22 6.75
C ARG A 15 -8.68 7.03 6.49
N ALA A 16 -7.98 6.47 7.47
CA ALA A 16 -6.61 6.03 7.27
C ALA A 16 -6.56 5.00 6.14
N ALA A 17 -5.58 5.13 5.25
CA ALA A 17 -5.32 4.11 4.25
C ALA A 17 -4.91 2.79 4.94
N PRO A 18 -5.33 1.63 4.41
CA PRO A 18 -4.83 0.34 4.87
C PRO A 18 -3.30 0.29 4.78
N ASP A 19 -2.68 -0.40 5.73
CA ASP A 19 -1.23 -0.59 5.69
C ASP A 19 -0.86 -1.52 4.52
N PHE A 20 0.28 -1.29 3.91
CA PHE A 20 0.78 -2.12 2.81
C PHE A 20 2.30 -2.18 2.82
N THR A 21 2.82 -3.27 2.27
CA THR A 21 4.22 -3.45 1.91
C THR A 21 4.25 -3.99 0.48
N LEU A 22 4.88 -3.26 -0.44
CA LEU A 22 4.91 -3.60 -1.86
C LEU A 22 6.34 -3.87 -2.32
N PRO A 23 6.56 -4.86 -3.20
CA PRO A 23 7.86 -5.08 -3.82
C PRO A 23 8.19 -3.94 -4.79
N MET A 24 9.45 -3.53 -4.78
CA MET A 24 10.04 -2.58 -5.73
C MET A 24 10.73 -3.34 -6.87
N PRO A 25 10.91 -2.73 -8.06
CA PRO A 25 11.56 -3.40 -9.19
C PRO A 25 12.96 -3.95 -8.89
N GLU A 26 13.70 -3.29 -8.00
CA GLU A 26 15.06 -3.66 -7.58
C GLU A 26 15.08 -4.85 -6.58
N GLY A 27 13.92 -5.38 -6.19
CA GLY A 27 13.79 -6.49 -5.23
C GLY A 27 13.69 -6.07 -3.76
N GLU A 28 13.80 -4.78 -3.46
CA GLU A 28 13.50 -4.22 -2.14
C GLU A 28 11.98 -4.14 -1.90
N TYR A 29 11.59 -3.78 -0.68
CA TYR A 29 10.20 -3.55 -0.30
C TYR A 29 10.00 -2.13 0.20
N LEU A 30 8.83 -1.55 -0.09
CA LEU A 30 8.42 -0.24 0.39
C LEU A 30 7.12 -0.36 1.18
N SER A 31 7.11 0.09 2.43
CA SER A 31 5.90 0.14 3.26
C SER A 31 5.24 1.52 3.31
N LEU A 32 3.94 1.58 3.61
CA LEU A 32 3.25 2.85 3.86
C LEU A 32 3.81 3.57 5.10
N GLN A 33 4.31 2.83 6.10
CA GLN A 33 4.88 3.40 7.31
C GLN A 33 6.12 4.26 7.02
N GLU A 34 6.98 3.80 6.11
CA GLU A 34 8.18 4.53 5.66
C GLU A 34 7.85 5.83 4.91
N LEU A 35 6.64 5.93 4.36
CA LEU A 35 6.16 7.08 3.58
C LEU A 35 5.39 8.11 4.42
N ARG A 36 5.23 7.90 5.73
CA ARG A 36 4.48 8.81 6.61
C ARG A 36 5.08 10.22 6.60
N GLY A 37 4.20 11.22 6.75
CA GLY A 37 4.56 12.64 6.68
C GLY A 37 4.70 13.19 5.26
N LYS A 38 4.59 12.36 4.22
CA LYS A 38 4.57 12.79 2.81
C LYS A 38 3.16 12.65 2.22
N LYS A 39 2.79 13.56 1.32
CA LYS A 39 1.61 13.37 0.45
C LYS A 39 2.01 12.42 -0.67
N ILE A 40 1.36 11.26 -0.74
CA ILE A 40 1.67 10.21 -1.72
C ILE A 40 0.44 9.89 -2.59
N LEU A 41 0.69 9.31 -3.75
CA LEU A 41 -0.33 8.75 -4.64
C LEU A 41 0.05 7.30 -4.96
N LEU A 42 -0.84 6.36 -4.68
CA LEU A 42 -0.68 4.96 -5.08
C LEU A 42 -1.45 4.72 -6.38
N VAL A 43 -0.72 4.41 -7.45
CA VAL A 43 -1.29 4.20 -8.79
C VAL A 43 -1.29 2.70 -9.10
N PHE A 44 -2.48 2.12 -9.26
CA PHE A 44 -2.65 0.74 -9.72
C PHE A 44 -2.69 0.73 -11.25
N LEU A 45 -1.58 0.36 -11.87
CA LEU A 45 -1.53 0.18 -13.32
C LEU A 45 -2.13 -1.18 -13.67
N ARG A 46 -3.08 -1.19 -14.61
CA ARG A 46 -3.47 -2.44 -15.26
C ARG A 46 -2.36 -2.81 -16.24
N HIS A 47 -1.77 -3.98 -16.09
CA HIS A 47 -0.99 -4.56 -17.18
C HIS A 47 -1.98 -5.01 -18.28
N PHE A 48 -1.78 -4.54 -19.51
CA PHE A 48 -2.40 -5.16 -20.68
C PHE A 48 -1.53 -6.36 -21.04
N ALA A 49 -1.95 -7.55 -20.62
CA ALA A 49 -1.41 -8.78 -21.18
C ALA A 49 -1.95 -8.95 -22.60
#